data_AF-A0A2G9MVA3-F1
#
_entry.id   AF-A0A2G9MVA3-F1
#
_cell.length_a   1.000
_cell.length_b   1.000
_cell.length_c   1.000
_cell.angle_alpha   90.00
_cell.angle_beta   90.00
_cell.angle_gamma   90.00
#
_symmetry.space_group_name_H-M   'P 1'
#
loop_
_entity.id
_entity.type
_entity.pdbx_description
1 polymer ?
#
loop_
_entity_poly.entity_id
_entity_poly.type
_entity_poly.pdbx_seq_one_letter_code
_entity_poly.pdbx_strand_id
1 'polypeptide(L)'
;MPKTEKDIFVCDTSVVVDGRVVELVREGKVKGVVVIPNAVLAELEHQANAGKETGFAGLGVLQKLKEMQKEFEIEIQMRGSR
;
A
#
# COMPACT_ATOMS: atom_id res chain seq x y z
N MET A 1 -23.31 -3.76 18.60
CA MET A 1 -22.68 -4.40 17.42
C MET A 1 -21.20 -4.50 17.70
N PRO A 2 -20.60 -5.70 17.75
CA PRO A 2 -19.16 -5.81 17.91
C PRO A 2 -18.50 -5.24 16.64
N LYS A 3 -17.56 -4.30 16.80
CA LYS A 3 -16.65 -3.93 15.71
C LYS A 3 -15.76 -5.14 15.50
N THR A 4 -15.93 -5.87 14.40
CA THR A 4 -14.96 -6.89 14.00
C THR A 4 -13.62 -6.20 13.84
N GLU A 5 -12.68 -6.55 14.72
CA GLU A 5 -11.31 -6.04 14.68
C GLU A 5 -10.68 -6.55 13.38
N LYS A 6 -10.49 -5.64 12.41
CA LYS A 6 -9.73 -5.95 11.19
C LYS A 6 -8.25 -5.81 11.54
N ASP A 7 -7.43 -6.79 11.16
CA ASP A 7 -5.98 -6.66 11.26
C ASP A 7 -5.50 -5.42 10.49
N ILE A 8 -4.55 -4.70 11.09
CA ILE A 8 -3.99 -3.47 10.53
C ILE A 8 -2.53 -3.74 10.16
N PHE A 9 -2.23 -3.56 8.89
CA PHE A 9 -0.89 -3.70 8.32
C PHE A 9 -0.40 -2.32 7.89
N VAL A 10 0.70 -1.84 8.46
CA VAL A 10 1.32 -0.57 8.06
C VAL A 10 2.47 -0.87 7.11
N CYS A 11 2.41 -0.31 5.90
CA CYS A 11 3.45 -0.52 4.90
C CYS A 11 4.61 0.46 5.07
N ASP A 12 5.81 -0.06 4.87
CA ASP A 12 7.05 0.73 4.72
C ASP A 12 7.34 0.96 3.21
N THR A 13 8.15 1.98 2.88
CA THR A 13 8.49 2.35 1.49
C THR A 13 9.06 1.16 0.73
N SER A 14 10.01 0.40 1.29
CA SER A 14 10.62 -0.74 0.59
C SER A 14 9.61 -1.82 0.24
N VAL A 15 8.63 -2.08 1.13
CA VAL A 15 7.63 -3.13 0.93
C VAL A 15 6.68 -2.76 -0.22
N VAL A 16 6.42 -1.46 -0.40
CA VAL A 16 5.64 -0.93 -1.53
C VAL A 16 6.48 -0.97 -2.82
N VAL A 17 7.72 -0.47 -2.79
CA VAL A 17 8.58 -0.42 -4.00
C VAL A 17 8.88 -1.81 -4.54
N ASP A 18 9.18 -2.78 -3.67
CA ASP A 18 9.48 -4.15 -4.07
C ASP A 18 8.24 -4.95 -4.52
N GLY A 19 7.04 -4.39 -4.34
CA GLY A 19 5.78 -5.09 -4.63
C GLY A 19 5.47 -6.25 -3.66
N ARG A 20 6.24 -6.43 -2.58
CA ARG A 20 6.06 -7.53 -1.61
C ARG A 20 4.67 -7.57 -1.01
N VAL A 21 4.08 -6.41 -0.72
CA VAL A 21 2.70 -6.32 -0.20
C VAL A 21 1.67 -6.93 -1.15
N VAL A 22 1.87 -6.82 -2.48
CA VAL A 22 0.95 -7.40 -3.46
C VAL A 22 0.96 -8.93 -3.39
N GLU A 23 2.14 -9.54 -3.27
CA GLU A 23 2.25 -10.99 -3.15
C GLU A 23 1.68 -11.48 -1.82
N LEU A 24 1.92 -10.76 -0.72
CA LEU A 24 1.34 -11.10 0.59
C LEU A 24 -0.20 -11.03 0.60
N VAL A 25 -0.79 -10.09 -0.14
CA VAL A 25 -2.26 -10.03 -0.32
C VAL A 25 -2.75 -11.20 -1.17
N ARG A 26 -2.05 -11.52 -2.27
CA ARG A 26 -2.41 -12.66 -3.14
C ARG A 26 -2.35 -14.00 -2.42
N GLU A 27 -1.35 -14.19 -1.58
CA GLU A 27 -1.20 -15.38 -0.74
C GLU A 27 -2.21 -15.45 0.41
N GLY A 28 -3.00 -14.38 0.61
CA GLY A 28 -3.98 -14.30 1.70
C GLY A 28 -3.34 -14.16 3.09
N LYS A 29 -2.05 -13.77 3.16
CA LYS A 29 -1.34 -13.49 4.42
C LYS A 29 -1.68 -12.11 4.98
N VAL A 30 -2.11 -11.19 4.12
CA VAL A 30 -2.59 -9.85 4.49
C VAL A 30 -4.08 -9.77 4.16
N LYS A 31 -4.91 -9.66 5.20
CA LYS A 31 -6.37 -9.50 5.13
C LYS A 31 -6.78 -8.45 6.17
N GLY A 32 -7.52 -7.43 5.77
CA GLY A 32 -7.85 -6.30 6.65
C GLY A 32 -7.38 -4.95 6.11
N VAL A 33 -6.95 -4.04 6.99
CA VAL A 33 -6.61 -2.67 6.60
C VAL A 33 -5.12 -2.56 6.28
N VAL A 34 -4.79 -2.19 5.05
CA VAL A 34 -3.43 -1.88 4.62
C VAL A 34 -3.26 -0.36 4.64
N VAL A 35 -2.48 0.12 5.60
CA VAL A 35 -2.18 1.53 5.79
C VAL A 35 -0.92 1.89 5.02
N ILE A 36 -1.05 2.85 4.11
CA ILE A 36 0.06 3.51 3.42
C ILE A 36 0.31 4.84 4.13
N PRO A 37 1.46 5.03 4.81
CA PRO A 37 1.79 6.32 5.40
C PRO A 37 1.89 7.41 4.33
N ASN A 38 1.36 8.60 4.60
CA ASN A 38 1.44 9.75 3.68
C ASN A 38 2.90 10.15 3.37
N ALA A 39 3.83 9.90 4.30
CA ALA A 39 5.27 10.07 4.07
C ALA A 39 5.79 9.15 2.94
N VAL A 40 5.35 7.89 2.89
CA VAL A 40 5.72 6.93 1.84
C VAL A 40 5.19 7.41 0.49
N LEU A 41 3.93 7.84 0.44
CA LEU A 41 3.35 8.40 -0.78
C LEU A 41 4.13 9.63 -1.26
N ALA A 42 4.44 10.57 -0.36
CA ALA A 42 5.18 11.78 -0.69
C ALA A 42 6.60 11.48 -1.20
N GLU A 43 7.28 10.49 -0.62
CA GLU A 43 8.59 10.03 -1.10
C GLU A 43 8.48 9.47 -2.52
N LEU A 44 7.51 8.60 -2.79
CA LEU A 44 7.29 8.02 -4.12
C LEU A 44 6.94 9.08 -5.16
N GLU A 45 6.05 10.03 -4.83
CA GLU A 45 5.70 11.18 -5.66
C GLU A 45 6.94 12.03 -5.98
N HIS A 46 7.79 12.29 -4.96
CA HIS A 46 9.04 13.03 -5.16
C HIS A 46 10.00 12.31 -6.10
N GLN A 47 10.22 11.00 -5.93
CA GLN A 47 11.08 10.23 -6.82
C GLN A 47 10.54 10.17 -8.26
N ALA A 48 9.22 10.01 -8.42
CA ALA A 48 8.58 9.99 -9.74
C ALA A 48 8.70 11.35 -10.45
N ASN A 49 8.49 12.45 -9.72
CA ASN A 49 8.68 13.81 -10.23
C ASN A 49 10.14 14.10 -10.62
N ALA A 50 11.10 13.46 -9.95
CA ALA A 50 12.51 13.50 -10.31
C ALA A 50 12.88 12.55 -11.47
N GLY A 51 11.90 11.86 -12.08
CA GLY A 51 12.12 10.95 -13.21
C GLY A 51 12.72 9.60 -12.83
N LYS A 52 12.71 9.22 -11.55
CA LYS A 52 13.30 7.94 -11.11
C LYS A 52 12.30 6.79 -11.23
N GLU A 53 12.78 5.68 -11.81
CA GLU A 53 11.99 4.45 -12.01
C GLU A 53 11.39 3.91 -10.71
N THR A 54 12.09 4.04 -9.59
CA THR A 54 11.61 3.59 -8.26
C THR A 54 10.33 4.30 -7.83
N GLY A 55 10.19 5.59 -8.14
CA GLY A 55 8.97 6.35 -7.86
C GLY A 55 7.80 5.86 -8.70
N PHE A 56 8.00 5.70 -10.00
CA PHE A 56 6.97 5.16 -10.90
C PHE A 56 6.55 3.73 -10.51
N ALA A 57 7.52 2.86 -10.19
CA ALA A 57 7.26 1.50 -9.76
C ALA A 57 6.43 1.45 -8.47
N GLY A 58 6.81 2.22 -7.45
CA GLY A 58 6.07 2.28 -6.19
C GLY A 58 4.64 2.82 -6.36
N LEU A 59 4.46 3.89 -7.16
CA LEU A 59 3.12 4.39 -7.49
C LEU A 59 2.27 3.36 -8.24
N GLY A 60 2.89 2.60 -9.15
CA GLY A 60 2.23 1.48 -9.83
C GLY A 60 1.76 0.38 -8.88
N VAL A 61 2.57 0.06 -7.85
CA VAL A 61 2.17 -0.88 -6.80
C VAL A 61 0.98 -0.34 -6.00
N LEU A 62 0.99 0.94 -5.62
CA LEU A 62 -0.15 1.56 -4.92
C LEU A 62 -1.43 1.51 -5.75
N GLN A 63 -1.33 1.74 -7.06
CA GLN A 63 -2.47 1.61 -7.98
C GLN A 63 -3.00 0.17 -8.03
N LYS A 64 -2.11 -0.81 -8.16
CA LYS A 64 -2.47 -2.23 -8.16
C LYS A 64 -3.14 -2.66 -6.85
N LEU A 65 -2.63 -2.22 -5.70
CA LEU A 65 -3.26 -2.48 -4.40
C LEU A 65 -4.68 -1.93 -4.31
N LYS A 66 -4.94 -0.75 -4.87
CA LYS A 66 -6.30 -0.18 -4.91
C LYS A 66 -7.26 -1.04 -5.74
N GLU A 67 -6.79 -1.58 -6.86
CA GLU A 67 -7.57 -2.47 -7.73
C GLU A 67 -7.87 -3.79 -7.04
N MET A 68 -6.89 -4.34 -6.32
CA MET A 68 -7.02 -5.59 -5.58
C MET A 68 -8.08 -5.56 -4.47
N GLN A 69 -8.51 -4.40 -3.99
CA GLN A 69 -9.65 -4.30 -3.05
C GLN A 69 -10.97 -4.88 -3.61
N LYS A 70 -11.09 -4.99 -4.94
CA LYS A 70 -12.28 -5.59 -5.59
C LYS A 70 -12.27 -7.11 -5.55
N GLU A 71 -11.09 -7.71 -5.39
CA GLU A 71 -10.85 -9.15 -5.52
C GLU A 71 -10.43 -9.80 -4.20
N PHE A 72 -9.84 -9.02 -3.29
CA PHE A 72 -9.27 -9.48 -2.02
C PHE A 72 -9.90 -8.75 -0.83
N GLU A 73 -9.90 -9.41 0.34
CA GLU A 73 -10.44 -8.86 1.59
C GLU A 73 -9.46 -7.86 2.23
N ILE A 74 -9.15 -6.79 1.50
CA ILE A 74 -8.27 -5.71 1.95
C ILE A 74 -8.94 -4.34 1.77
N GLU A 75 -8.56 -3.41 2.64
CA GLU A 75 -8.97 -2.01 2.59
C GLU A 75 -7.72 -1.13 2.63
N ILE A 76 -7.49 -0.34 1.59
CA ILE A 76 -6.33 0.55 1.51
C ILE A 76 -6.68 1.89 2.16
N GLN A 77 -5.89 2.32 3.15
CA GLN A 77 -6.02 3.62 3.76
C GLN A 77 -4.71 4.41 3.68
N MET A 78 -4.79 5.66 3.25
CA MET A 78 -3.67 6.59 3.35
C MET A 78 -3.79 7.38 4.66
N ARG A 79 -2.78 7.32 5.53
CA ARG A 79 -2.83 7.90 6.88
C ARG A 79 -1.53 8.62 7.26
N GLY A 80 -1.62 9.46 8.28
CA GLY A 80 -0.49 10.25 8.81
C GLY A 80 -0.52 11.70 8.34
N SER A 81 0.20 12.56 9.04
CA SER A 81 0.37 13.97 8.63
C SER A 81 1.35 14.06 7.47
N ARG A 82 1.11 15.01 6.56
CA ARG A 82 2.08 15.41 5.53
C ARG A 82 3.04 16.45 6.10
#